data_AF-A0A0F9JRH7-F1
#
_entry.id   AF-A0A0F9JRH7-F1
#
_cell.length_a   1.000
_cell.length_b   1.000
_cell.length_c   1.000
_cell.angle_alpha   90.00
_cell.angle_beta   90.00
_cell.angle_gamma   90.00
#
_symmetry.space_group_name_H-M   'P 1'
#
loop_
_entity.id
_entity.type
_entity.pdbx_description
1 polymer ?
#
loop_
_entity_poly.entity_id
_entity_poly.type
_entity_poly.pdbx_seq_one_letter_code
_entity_poly.pdbx_strand_id
1 'polypeptide(L)' 'MKTYEHNCIKISCGAEYSDTDPDPYYCSPCQEASKKIAEQIDAKNKGRTSEPVKSNLQIYDESPKAHGFVITKL' A
#
# COMPACT_ATOMS: atom_id res chain seq x y z
N MET A 1 -11.03 30.96 3.67
CA MET A 1 -11.01 29.50 3.45
C MET A 1 -12.15 28.91 4.27
N LYS A 2 -12.95 28.01 3.72
CA LYS A 2 -13.98 27.32 4.51
C LYS A 2 -13.30 26.23 5.33
N THR A 3 -13.67 26.11 6.59
CA THR A 3 -13.24 25.05 7.49
C THR A 3 -14.45 24.18 7.80
N TYR A 4 -14.25 22.87 7.86
CA TYR A 4 -15.27 21.87 8.15
C TYR A 4 -14.93 21.21 9.49
N GLU A 5 -15.96 20.86 10.27
CA GLU A 5 -15.78 20.09 11.50
C GLU A 5 -16.06 18.61 11.23
N HIS A 6 -15.10 17.77 11.60
CA HIS A 6 -15.11 16.35 11.34
C HIS A 6 -14.86 15.56 12.61
N ASN A 7 -15.34 14.33 12.60
CA ASN A 7 -14.94 13.32 13.55
C ASN A 7 -13.88 12.41 12.93
N CYS A 8 -12.83 12.11 13.69
CA CYS A 8 -11.79 11.19 13.24
C CYS A 8 -12.38 9.84 12.86
N ILE A 9 -12.08 9.38 11.64
CA ILE A 9 -12.57 8.09 11.09
C ILE A 9 -12.10 6.88 11.90
N LYS A 10 -11.02 7.03 12.68
CA LYS A 10 -10.57 6.00 13.61
C LYS A 10 -11.55 5.92 14.78
N ILE A 11 -12.40 4.89 14.78
CA ILE A 11 -13.46 4.66 15.78
C ILE A 11 -12.94 4.72 17.22
N SER A 12 -11.73 4.22 17.49
CA SER A 12 -11.13 4.25 18.84
C SER A 12 -10.58 5.62 19.25
N CYS A 13 -10.46 6.56 18.32
CA CYS A 13 -10.07 7.94 18.61
C CYS A 13 -11.30 8.82 18.80
N GLY A 14 -12.22 8.85 17.83
CA GLY A 14 -13.46 9.64 17.90
C GLY A 14 -13.27 11.14 18.18
N ALA A 15 -12.06 11.68 17.96
CA ALA A 15 -11.77 13.07 18.25
C ALA A 15 -12.36 13.98 17.17
N GLU A 16 -12.98 15.07 17.61
CA GLU A 16 -13.42 16.16 16.74
C GLU A 16 -12.22 17.01 16.33
N TYR A 17 -12.16 17.39 15.06
CA TYR A 17 -11.12 18.24 14.52
C TYR A 17 -11.66 19.06 13.34
N SER A 18 -11.03 20.20 13.07
CA SER A 18 -11.38 21.04 11.93
C SER A 18 -10.28 21.06 10.89
N ASP A 19 -10.66 20.92 9.62
CA ASP A 19 -9.76 21.01 8.49
C ASP A 19 -10.42 21.73 7.31
N THR A 20 -9.71 21.80 6.18
CA THR A 20 -10.19 22.41 4.93
C THR A 20 -10.85 21.41 4.00
N ASP A 21 -10.83 20.13 4.33
CA ASP A 21 -11.34 19.07 3.48
C ASP A 21 -12.83 18.83 3.77
N PRO A 22 -13.65 18.52 2.76
CA PRO A 22 -15.07 18.26 2.97
C PRO A 22 -15.36 16.87 3.55
N ASP A 23 -14.38 15.95 3.50
CA ASP A 23 -14.55 14.55 3.88
C ASP A 23 -13.79 14.22 5.18
N PRO A 24 -14.41 13.50 6.14
CA PRO A 24 -13.76 13.11 7.38
C PRO A 24 -12.70 12.03 7.15
N TYR A 25 -11.53 12.22 7.74
CA TYR A 25 -10.39 11.30 7.67
C TYR A 25 -9.72 11.14 9.04
N TYR A 26 -8.40 10.92 9.07
CA TYR A 26 -7.63 10.87 10.31
C TYR A 26 -7.31 12.27 10.83
N CYS A 27 -7.61 12.51 12.11
CA CYS A 27 -7.10 13.68 12.82
C CYS A 27 -5.56 13.67 12.92
N SER A 28 -4.96 14.83 13.15
CA SER A 28 -3.50 15.01 13.26
C SER A 28 -2.77 13.93 14.09
N PRO A 29 -3.20 13.60 15.34
CA PRO A 29 -2.51 12.59 16.14
C PRO A 29 -2.61 11.17 15.55
N CYS A 30 -3.72 10.84 14.87
CA CYS A 30 -3.86 9.57 14.18
C CYS A 30 -2.98 9.49 12.93
N GLN A 31 -2.83 10.60 12.20
CA GLN A 31 -1.91 10.66 11.06
C GLN A 31 -0.45 10.47 11.49
N GLU A 32 -0.03 11.12 12.59
CA GLU A 32 1.32 10.94 13.12
C GLU A 32 1.60 9.51 13.57
N ALA A 33 0.62 8.87 14.22
CA ALA A 33 0.75 7.47 14.61
C ALA A 33 0.90 6.56 13.38
N SER A 34 0.09 6.77 12.34
CA SER A 34 0.19 6.04 11.08
C SER A 34 1.53 6.24 10.39
N LYS A 35 2.07 7.48 10.39
CA LYS A 35 3.40 7.76 9.84
C LYS A 35 4.50 6.98 10.57
N LYS A 36 4.49 6.97 11.91
CA LYS A 36 5.48 6.19 12.69
C LYS A 36 5.40 4.69 12.40
N ILE A 37 4.19 4.15 12.23
CA ILE A 37 4.01 2.74 11.86
C ILE A 37 4.55 2.47 10.46
N ALA A 38 4.27 3.36 9.50
CA ALA A 38 4.80 3.26 8.14
C ALA A 38 6.33 3.28 8.14
N GLU A 39 6.96 4.22 8.86
CA GLU A 39 8.42 4.29 9.01
C GLU A 39 9.01 2.99 9.59
N GLN A 40 8.34 2.38 10.58
CA GLN A 40 8.78 1.09 11.14
C GLN A 40 8.65 -0.07 10.14
N ILE A 41 7.59 -0.09 9.34
CA ILE A 41 7.39 -1.11 8.30
C ILE A 41 8.44 -0.92 7.20
N ASP A 42 8.66 0.31 6.75
CA ASP A 42 9.66 0.64 5.75
C ASP A 42 11.06 0.29 6.24
N ALA A 43 11.39 0.58 7.50
CA ALA A 43 12.65 0.17 8.11
C ALA A 43 12.80 -1.36 8.18
N LYS A 44 11.73 -2.10 8.49
CA LYS A 44 11.74 -3.57 8.49
C LYS A 44 11.86 -4.16 7.08
N ASN A 45 11.32 -3.47 6.08
CA ASN A 45 11.38 -3.88 4.68
C ASN A 45 12.64 -3.38 3.97
N LYS A 46 13.41 -2.47 4.59
CA LYS A 46 14.67 -1.95 4.08
C LYS A 46 15.69 -3.09 3.95
N GLY A 47 15.85 -3.60 2.74
CA GLY A 47 16.75 -4.72 2.43
C GLY A 47 16.06 -6.02 2.06
N ARG A 48 14.72 -6.11 2.18
CA ARG A 48 13.95 -7.17 1.52
C ARG A 48 13.79 -6.79 0.04
N THR A 49 14.68 -7.30 -0.81
CA THR A 49 14.37 -7.40 -2.24
C THR A 49 13.19 -8.36 -2.38
N SER A 50 11.98 -7.82 -2.55
CA SER A 50 10.88 -8.60 -3.08
C SER A 50 11.29 -8.99 -4.49
N GLU A 51 11.62 -10.26 -4.72
CA GLU A 51 11.70 -10.75 -6.09
C GLU A 51 10.34 -10.44 -6.76
N PRO A 52 10.33 -9.83 -7.95
CA PRO A 52 9.09 -9.57 -8.64
C PRO A 52 8.40 -10.91 -8.88
N VAL A 53 7.20 -11.07 -8.30
CA VAL A 53 6.37 -12.25 -8.55
C VAL A 53 5.93 -12.20 -10.00
N LYS A 54 6.48 -13.08 -10.83
CA LYS A 54 6.05 -13.24 -12.22
C LYS A 54 4.69 -13.91 -12.25
N SER A 55 3.77 -13.35 -13.03
CA SER A 55 2.50 -14.01 -13.34
C SER A 55 2.73 -15.28 -14.18
N ASN A 56 1.79 -16.22 -14.15
CA ASN A 56 1.85 -17.44 -14.97
C ASN A 56 1.99 -17.12 -16.48
N LEU A 57 1.39 -16.02 -16.94
CA LEU A 57 1.51 -15.56 -18.33
C LEU A 57 2.93 -15.09 -18.65
N GLN A 58 3.55 -14.30 -17.76
CA GLN A 58 4.94 -13.86 -17.94
C GLN A 58 5.90 -15.04 -17.97
N ILE A 59 5.70 -16.03 -17.10
CA ILE A 59 6.51 -17.26 -17.09
C ILE A 59 6.37 -18.00 -18.43
N TYR A 60 5.15 -18.09 -18.97
CA TYR A 60 4.89 -18.73 -20.27
C TYR A 60 5.55 -17.98 -21.44
N ASP A 61 5.51 -16.65 -21.43
CA ASP A 61 6.11 -15.83 -22.49
C ASP A 61 7.63 -15.84 -22.49
N GLU A 62 8.24 -15.88 -21.31
CA GLU A 62 9.70 -15.96 -21.16
C GLU A 62 10.26 -17.37 -21.33
N SER A 63 9.40 -18.39 -21.32
CA SER A 63 9.82 -19.79 -21.50
C SER A 63 10.32 -20.03 -22.94
N PRO A 64 11.39 -20.81 -23.15
CA PRO A 64 11.87 -21.14 -24.49
C PRO A 64 10.82 -21.93 -25.27
N LYS A 65 10.43 -21.42 -26.44
CA LYS A 65 9.43 -22.03 -27.33
C LYS A 65 10.10 -22.54 -28.60
N ALA A 66 9.79 -23.78 -29.02
CA ALA A 66 10.06 -24.25 -30.38
C ALA A 66 8.72 -24.41 -31.10
N HIS A 67 8.61 -23.85 -32.31
CA HIS A 67 7.38 -23.90 -33.13
C HIS A 67 6.10 -23.46 -32.38
N GLY A 68 6.21 -22.51 -31.45
CA GLY A 68 5.07 -22.00 -30.68
C GLY A 68 4.69 -22.80 -29.43
N PHE A 69 5.40 -23.90 -29.14
CA PHE A 69 5.16 -24.74 -27.96
C PHE A 69 6.33 -24.63 -26.96
N VAL A 70 6.01 -24.58 -25.67
CA VAL A 70 7.00 -24.54 -24.59
C VAL A 70 7.74 -25.88 -24.53
N ILE A 71 9.07 -25.83 -24.55
CA ILE A 71 9.90 -27.03 -24.49
C ILE A 71 10.12 -27.41 -23.02
N THR A 72 9.29 -28.30 -22.48
CA THR A 72 9.60 -28.96 -21.20
C THR A 72 10.65 -30.04 -21.42
N LYS A 73 11.87 -29.86 -20.87
CA LYS A 73 12.81 -30.97 -20.70
C LYS A 73 12.27 -31.90 -19.61
N LEU A 74 11.96 -33.14 -19.99
CA LEU A 74 11.70 -34.25 -19.07
C LEU A 74 12.95 -34.63 -18.29
#